data_AF-A0A7X7HS43-F1
#
_entry.id   AF-A0A7X7HS43-F1
#
_cell.length_a   1.000
_cell.length_b   1.000
_cell.length_c   1.000
_cell.angle_alpha   90.00
_cell.angle_beta   90.00
_cell.angle_gamma   90.00
#
_symmetry.space_group_name_H-M   'P 1'
#
loop_
_entity.id
_entity.type
_entity.pdbx_description
1 polymer ?
#
loop_
_entity_poly.entity_id
_entity_poly.type
_entity_poly.pdbx_seq_one_letter_code
_entity_poly.pdbx_strand_id
1 'polypeptide(L)'
;READVADVADEFAGEILRQIRGQLVRALDDGGDEYELGDRIRSCYREWKTQRIAETARHYVMVAFSRGVAEAAGEDTSFRWLMDDGGQPCPDCDDNQLGGAVRKGESFPTGDLHPPAHPGCRCLAVPVG
;
A
#
# COMPACT_ATOMS: atom_id res chain seq x y z
N ARG A 1 17.59 -3.47 -17.26
CA ARG A 1 17.37 -2.27 -16.41
C ARG A 1 16.90 -2.81 -15.07
N GLU A 2 17.63 -2.57 -13.99
CA GLU A 2 17.17 -2.95 -12.65
C GLU A 2 16.04 -1.97 -12.27
N ALA A 3 14.92 -2.47 -11.77
CA ALA A 3 13.84 -1.62 -11.30
C ALA A 3 14.27 -1.00 -9.97
N ASP A 4 14.39 0.33 -9.93
CA ASP A 4 14.70 1.04 -8.70
C ASP A 4 13.44 1.15 -7.85
N VAL A 5 13.49 0.51 -6.67
CA VAL A 5 12.40 0.44 -5.68
C VAL A 5 12.80 1.10 -4.36
N ALA A 6 13.92 1.83 -4.33
CA ALA A 6 14.40 2.48 -3.11
C ALA A 6 13.38 3.49 -2.56
N ASP A 7 12.69 4.22 -3.44
CA ASP A 7 11.62 5.14 -3.08
C ASP A 7 10.45 4.41 -2.41
N VAL A 8 10.01 3.27 -2.95
CA VAL A 8 8.93 2.45 -2.35
C VAL A 8 9.35 1.92 -0.97
N ALA A 9 10.62 1.55 -0.79
CA ALA A 9 11.15 1.11 0.49
C ALA A 9 11.22 2.25 1.52
N ASP A 10 11.59 3.45 1.10
CA ASP A 10 11.62 4.66 1.93
C ASP A 10 10.19 5.07 2.36
N GLU A 11 9.21 4.99 1.46
CA GLU A 11 7.81 5.20 1.79
C GLU A 11 7.30 4.19 2.82
N PHE A 12 7.63 2.91 2.64
CA PHE A 12 7.30 1.86 3.60
C PHE A 12 7.88 2.13 4.99
N ALA A 13 9.17 2.45 5.07
CA ALA A 13 9.84 2.79 6.30
C ALA A 13 9.22 4.06 6.94
N GLY A 14 8.94 5.08 6.13
CA GLY A 14 8.30 6.32 6.54
C GLY A 14 6.94 6.07 7.17
N GLU A 15 6.11 5.23 6.57
CA GLU A 15 4.77 4.93 7.07
C GLU A 15 4.81 4.15 8.39
N ILE A 16 5.68 3.14 8.51
CA ILE A 16 5.90 2.44 9.78
C ILE A 16 6.30 3.43 10.88
N LEU A 17 7.32 4.25 10.62
CA LEU A 17 7.85 5.20 11.60
C LEU A 17 6.79 6.23 12.01
N ARG A 18 6.01 6.74 11.05
CA ARG A 18 4.94 7.70 11.31
C ARG A 18 3.89 7.12 12.24
N GLN A 19 3.42 5.90 11.97
CA GLN A 19 2.37 5.28 12.78
C GLN A 19 2.89 4.90 14.19
N ILE A 20 4.08 4.29 14.29
CA ILE A 20 4.69 3.95 15.59
C ILE A 20 4.92 5.21 16.42
N ARG A 21 5.52 6.25 15.83
CA ARG A 21 5.74 7.53 16.51
C ARG A 21 4.42 8.12 17.01
N GLY A 22 3.37 8.11 16.19
CA GLY A 22 2.06 8.61 16.60
C GLY A 22 1.43 7.83 17.76
N GLN A 23 1.63 6.51 17.84
CA GLN A 23 1.20 5.72 19.00
C GLN A 23 2.04 6.02 20.25
N LEU A 24 3.36 6.16 20.11
CA LEU A 24 4.25 6.47 21.24
C LEU A 24 4.01 7.87 21.81
N VAL A 25 3.79 8.87 20.96
CA VAL A 25 3.44 10.24 21.39
C VAL A 25 2.15 10.22 22.20
N ARG A 26 1.11 9.55 21.70
CA ARG A 26 -0.16 9.39 22.45
C ARG A 26 0.05 8.68 23.79
N ALA A 27 0.84 7.61 23.81
CA ALA A 27 1.12 6.88 25.04
C ALA A 27 1.82 7.75 26.10
N LEU A 28 2.66 8.71 25.68
CA LEU A 28 3.30 9.68 26.56
C LEU A 28 2.33 10.80 27.00
N ASP A 29 1.52 11.31 26.07
CA ASP A 29 0.55 12.38 26.35
C ASP A 29 -0.56 11.92 27.31
N ASP A 30 -0.97 10.66 27.23
CA ASP A 30 -1.99 10.05 28.10
C ASP A 30 -1.53 9.95 29.58
N GLY A 31 -0.24 10.18 29.87
CA GLY A 31 0.32 10.15 31.23
C GLY A 31 0.24 8.78 31.90
N GLY A 32 0.45 8.72 33.22
CA GLY A 32 0.48 7.47 33.98
C GLY A 32 1.85 7.20 34.61
N ASP A 33 1.95 6.11 35.35
CA ASP A 33 3.22 5.70 35.94
C ASP A 33 4.14 4.99 34.92
N GLU A 34 5.37 4.73 35.32
CA GLU A 34 6.38 4.08 34.45
C GLU A 34 5.94 2.69 33.99
N TYR A 35 5.16 1.97 34.81
CA TYR A 35 4.69 0.64 34.49
C TYR A 35 3.61 0.70 33.41
N GLU A 36 2.64 1.60 33.54
CA GLU A 36 1.58 1.84 32.56
C GLU A 36 2.16 2.29 31.21
N LEU A 37 3.12 3.22 31.22
CA LEU A 37 3.81 3.65 30.00
C LEU A 37 4.56 2.47 29.35
N GLY A 38 5.27 1.68 30.15
CA GLY A 38 5.97 0.48 29.68
C GLY A 38 5.03 -0.57 29.10
N ASP A 39 3.82 -0.72 29.63
CA ASP A 39 2.78 -1.60 29.07
C ASP A 39 2.28 -1.11 27.72
N ARG A 40 2.03 0.19 27.55
CA ARG A 40 1.60 0.79 26.27
C ARG A 40 2.67 0.63 25.19
N ILE A 41 3.93 0.90 25.51
CA ILE A 41 5.05 0.72 24.57
C ILE A 41 5.16 -0.75 24.14
N ARG A 42 5.09 -1.69 25.10
CA ARG A 42 5.11 -3.13 24.78
C ARG A 42 3.91 -3.56 23.94
N SER A 43 2.73 -2.98 24.18
CA SER A 43 1.53 -3.23 23.38
C SER A 43 1.72 -2.77 21.93
N CYS A 44 2.17 -1.53 21.73
CA CYS A 44 2.52 -0.97 20.41
C CYS A 44 3.48 -1.88 19.65
N TYR A 45 4.58 -2.29 20.29
CA TYR A 45 5.54 -3.19 19.67
C TYR A 45 4.92 -4.54 19.25
N ARG A 46 4.11 -5.16 20.12
CA ARG A 46 3.46 -6.44 19.81
C ARG A 46 2.46 -6.31 18.67
N GLU A 47 1.61 -5.29 18.69
CA GLU A 47 0.65 -4.99 17.61
C GLU A 47 1.39 -4.92 16.27
N TRP A 48 2.46 -4.13 16.19
CA TRP A 48 3.24 -3.98 14.97
C TRP A 48 3.91 -5.26 14.51
N LYS A 49 4.62 -5.92 15.43
CA LYS A 49 5.35 -7.15 15.13
C LYS A 49 4.43 -8.26 14.64
N THR A 50 3.23 -8.37 15.19
CA THR A 50 2.37 -9.56 15.00
C THR A 50 1.25 -9.34 13.99
N GLN A 51 0.77 -8.11 13.83
CA GLN A 51 -0.44 -7.83 13.04
C GLN A 51 -0.14 -6.89 11.88
N ARG A 52 0.51 -5.75 12.14
CA ARG A 52 0.57 -4.67 11.13
C ARG A 52 1.71 -4.79 10.13
N ILE A 53 2.91 -5.20 10.56
CA ILE A 53 4.10 -5.13 9.69
C ILE A 53 3.95 -5.96 8.41
N ALA A 54 3.33 -7.14 8.51
CA ALA A 54 3.11 -8.01 7.36
C ALA A 54 2.08 -7.44 6.39
N GLU A 55 1.03 -6.79 6.90
CA GLU A 55 0.01 -6.15 6.07
C GLU A 55 0.56 -4.92 5.34
N THR A 56 1.28 -4.05 6.05
CA THR A 56 1.93 -2.89 5.46
C THR A 56 3.00 -3.32 4.44
N ALA A 57 3.82 -4.32 4.76
CA ALA A 57 4.82 -4.83 3.82
C ALA A 57 4.16 -5.38 2.54
N ARG A 58 3.04 -6.11 2.66
CA ARG A 58 2.29 -6.62 1.51
C ARG A 58 1.86 -5.49 0.58
N HIS A 59 1.34 -4.39 1.12
CA HIS A 59 0.94 -3.24 0.32
C HIS A 59 2.10 -2.70 -0.53
N TYR A 60 3.25 -2.42 0.09
CA TYR A 60 4.40 -1.88 -0.64
C TYR A 60 5.05 -2.87 -1.60
N VAL A 61 5.00 -4.18 -1.31
CA VAL A 61 5.38 -5.21 -2.28
C VAL A 61 4.48 -5.17 -3.51
N MET A 62 3.17 -4.97 -3.33
CA MET A 62 2.23 -4.84 -4.46
C MET A 62 2.48 -3.56 -5.25
N VAL A 63 2.73 -2.43 -4.60
CA VAL A 63 3.11 -1.16 -5.26
C VAL A 63 4.34 -1.39 -6.16
N ALA A 64 5.42 -1.94 -5.59
CA ALA A 64 6.66 -2.21 -6.33
C ALA A 64 6.43 -3.19 -7.49
N PHE A 65 5.66 -4.25 -7.27
CA PHE A 65 5.33 -5.22 -8.30
C PHE A 65 4.55 -4.58 -9.45
N SER A 66 3.49 -3.83 -9.15
CA SER A 66 2.64 -3.19 -10.14
C SER A 66 3.40 -2.14 -10.96
N ARG A 67 4.25 -1.34 -10.31
CA ARG A 67 5.15 -0.41 -11.01
C ARG A 67 6.14 -1.16 -11.91
N GLY A 68 6.75 -2.24 -11.42
CA GLY A 68 7.66 -3.07 -12.21
C GLY A 68 7.00 -3.69 -13.44
N VAL A 69 5.77 -4.19 -13.31
CA VAL A 69 4.97 -4.71 -14.43
C VAL A 69 4.68 -3.61 -15.46
N ALA A 70 4.30 -2.41 -15.02
CA ALA A 70 4.06 -1.28 -15.91
C ALA A 70 5.34 -0.83 -16.64
N GLU A 71 6.46 -0.75 -15.93
CA GLU A 71 7.76 -0.36 -16.50
C GLU A 71 8.29 -1.38 -17.53
N ALA A 72 8.08 -2.67 -17.28
CA ALA A 72 8.54 -3.75 -18.16
C ALA A 72 7.73 -3.89 -19.45
N ALA A 73 6.51 -3.34 -19.50
CA ALA A 73 5.65 -3.41 -20.68
C ALA A 73 6.08 -2.45 -21.80
N GLY A 74 5.68 -2.77 -23.03
CA GLY A 74 5.93 -1.92 -24.19
C GLY A 74 5.19 -0.57 -24.10
N GLU A 75 5.66 0.43 -24.85
CA GLU A 75 5.08 1.79 -24.86
C GLU A 75 3.64 1.84 -25.43
N ASP A 76 3.26 0.86 -26.24
CA ASP A 76 1.90 0.72 -26.78
C ASP A 76 1.01 -0.21 -25.95
N THR A 77 1.52 -0.75 -24.84
CA THR A 77 0.72 -1.61 -23.96
C THR A 77 -0.35 -0.79 -23.25
N SER A 78 -1.57 -1.32 -23.23
CA SER A 78 -2.64 -0.83 -22.36
C SER A 78 -2.83 -1.80 -21.20
N PHE A 79 -3.34 -1.31 -20.08
CA PHE A 79 -3.57 -2.05 -18.86
C PHE A 79 -5.03 -2.00 -18.47
N ARG A 80 -5.57 -3.12 -17.99
CA ARG A 80 -6.90 -3.17 -17.39
C ARG A 80 -6.78 -3.50 -15.91
N TRP A 81 -7.53 -2.76 -15.11
CA TRP A 81 -7.64 -2.99 -13.67
C TRP A 81 -8.40 -4.29 -13.40
N LEU A 82 -7.86 -5.11 -12.51
CA LEU A 82 -8.49 -6.29 -11.97
C LEU A 82 -8.73 -6.06 -10.48
N MET A 83 -9.99 -6.09 -10.09
CA MET A 83 -10.38 -6.05 -8.70
C MET A 83 -10.33 -7.46 -8.10
N ASP A 84 -9.72 -7.56 -6.92
CA ASP A 84 -9.90 -8.65 -5.98
C ASP A 84 -10.42 -8.01 -4.69
N ASP A 85 -11.74 -8.03 -4.49
CA ASP A 85 -12.39 -7.43 -3.32
C ASP A 85 -12.00 -8.14 -2.02
N GLY A 86 -11.51 -9.38 -2.09
CA GLY A 86 -11.30 -10.20 -0.91
C GLY A 86 -12.48 -10.28 0.05
N GLY A 87 -13.69 -10.13 -0.49
CA GLY A 87 -14.94 -10.05 0.26
C GLY A 87 -15.27 -8.68 0.86
N GLN A 88 -14.47 -7.63 0.59
CA GLN A 88 -14.70 -6.26 1.05
C GLN A 88 -14.86 -5.30 -0.15
N PRO A 89 -15.99 -4.58 -0.28
CA PRO A 89 -16.21 -3.67 -1.40
C PRO A 89 -15.11 -2.59 -1.49
N CYS A 90 -14.61 -2.36 -2.70
CA CYS A 90 -13.64 -1.31 -3.02
C CYS A 90 -14.20 -0.45 -4.16
N PRO A 91 -14.86 0.68 -3.86
CA PRO A 91 -15.45 1.55 -4.89
C PRO A 91 -14.42 2.04 -5.92
N ASP A 92 -13.22 2.40 -5.47
CA ASP A 92 -12.14 2.86 -6.36
C ASP A 92 -11.71 1.74 -7.34
N CYS A 93 -11.69 0.49 -6.87
CA CYS A 93 -11.37 -0.66 -7.70
C CYS A 93 -12.48 -0.95 -8.72
N ASP A 94 -13.74 -0.78 -8.31
CA ASP A 94 -14.90 -0.92 -9.19
C ASP A 94 -14.85 0.13 -10.30
N ASP A 95 -14.62 1.39 -9.95
CA ASP A 95 -14.53 2.50 -10.90
C ASP A 95 -13.37 2.29 -11.88
N ASN A 96 -12.20 1.87 -11.40
CA ASN A 96 -11.06 1.58 -12.26
C ASN A 96 -11.29 0.38 -13.18
N GLN A 97 -11.98 -0.67 -12.69
CA GLN A 97 -12.33 -1.83 -13.51
C GLN A 97 -13.40 -1.47 -14.57
N LEU A 98 -14.40 -0.67 -14.20
CA LEU A 98 -15.45 -0.19 -15.11
C LEU A 98 -14.90 0.76 -16.19
N GLY A 99 -13.86 1.53 -15.87
CA GLY A 99 -13.18 2.41 -16.82
C GLY A 99 -12.48 1.69 -17.97
N GLY A 100 -12.24 0.38 -17.85
CA GLY A 100 -11.66 -0.44 -18.92
C GLY A 100 -10.15 -0.34 -19.02
N ALA A 101 -9.63 -0.46 -20.24
CA ALA A 101 -8.19 -0.44 -20.49
C ALA A 101 -7.67 1.00 -20.67
N VAL A 102 -6.55 1.29 -20.03
CA VAL A 102 -5.87 2.60 -20.04
C VAL A 102 -4.46 2.43 -20.60
N ARG A 103 -3.99 3.39 -21.39
CA ARG A 103 -2.65 3.32 -21.99
C ARG A 103 -1.58 3.42 -20.91
N LYS A 104 -0.45 2.72 -21.08
CA LYS A 104 0.72 2.87 -20.20
C LYS A 104 1.05 4.35 -19.97
N GLY A 105 1.16 4.75 -18.71
CA GLY A 105 1.50 6.12 -18.30
C GLY A 105 0.31 7.06 -18.15
N GLU A 106 -0.90 6.66 -18.56
CA GLU A 106 -2.13 7.39 -18.28
C GLU A 106 -2.76 6.91 -16.96
N SER A 107 -3.48 7.80 -16.28
CA SER A 107 -4.19 7.48 -15.04
C SER A 107 -5.48 6.72 -15.32
N PHE A 108 -5.78 5.76 -14.45
CA PHE A 108 -7.10 5.17 -14.31
C PHE A 108 -8.13 6.20 -13.80
N PRO A 109 -9.45 5.92 -13.88
CA PRO A 109 -10.51 6.85 -13.45
C PRO A 109 -10.33 7.50 -12.07
N THR A 110 -9.76 6.78 -11.10
CA THR A 110 -9.50 7.30 -9.74
C THR A 110 -8.24 8.17 -9.65
N GLY A 111 -7.47 8.29 -10.74
CA GLY A 111 -6.21 9.01 -10.79
C GLY A 111 -4.97 8.13 -10.61
N ASP A 112 -5.15 6.87 -10.19
CA ASP A 112 -4.04 5.93 -9.96
C ASP A 112 -3.33 5.58 -11.27
N LEU A 113 -1.99 5.54 -11.26
CA LEU A 113 -1.18 5.07 -12.40
C LEU A 113 -0.99 3.55 -12.39
N HIS A 114 -0.97 2.97 -11.19
CA HIS A 114 -0.83 1.54 -10.98
C HIS A 114 -1.45 1.17 -9.63
N PRO A 115 -1.90 -0.08 -9.45
CA PRO A 115 -2.38 -0.56 -8.17
C PRO A 115 -1.27 -0.65 -7.11
N PRO A 116 -1.64 -0.90 -5.84
CA PRO A 116 -3.01 -0.94 -5.31
C PRO A 116 -3.65 0.46 -5.14
N ALA A 117 -4.98 0.56 -5.27
CA ALA A 117 -5.71 1.85 -5.11
C ALA A 117 -5.56 2.47 -3.70
N HIS A 118 -5.45 1.63 -2.67
CA HIS A 118 -5.28 2.08 -1.29
C HIS A 118 -4.58 1.01 -0.43
N PRO A 119 -4.11 1.38 0.78
CA PRO A 119 -3.59 0.41 1.75
C PRO A 119 -4.55 -0.77 1.97
N GLY A 120 -4.00 -1.98 1.97
CA GLY A 120 -4.76 -3.23 2.14
C GLY A 120 -5.48 -3.75 0.91
N CYS A 121 -5.58 -2.98 -0.18
CA CYS A 121 -6.21 -3.45 -1.41
C CYS A 121 -5.37 -4.51 -2.13
N ARG A 122 -6.04 -5.49 -2.77
CA ARG A 122 -5.41 -6.61 -3.49
C ARG A 122 -5.57 -6.53 -5.00
N CYS A 123 -6.05 -5.41 -5.51
CA CYS A 123 -6.21 -5.19 -6.94
C CYS A 123 -4.89 -5.22 -7.69
N LEU A 124 -4.97 -5.52 -8.99
CA LEU A 124 -3.86 -5.65 -9.91
C LEU A 124 -4.19 -4.95 -11.23
N ALA A 125 -3.17 -4.69 -12.04
CA ALA A 125 -3.33 -4.21 -13.41
C ALA A 125 -2.59 -5.18 -14.33
N VAL A 126 -3.27 -5.63 -15.37
CA VAL A 126 -2.72 -6.60 -16.33
C VAL A 126 -2.66 -6.01 -17.72
N PRO A 127 -1.62 -6.31 -18.51
CA PRO A 127 -1.57 -5.95 -19.92
C PRO A 127 -2.79 -6.48 -20.68
N VAL A 128 -3.31 -5.68 -21.59
CA VAL A 128 -4.27 -6.11 -22.61
C VAL A 128 -3.58 -6.08 -23.98
N GLY A 129 -3.86 -7.10 -24.79
CA GLY A 129 -3.38 -7.24 -26.16
C GLY A 129 -4.44 -6.84 -27.17
#